data_AF-A0A914YEE4-F1
#
_entry.id   AF-A0A914YEE4-F1
#
_cell.length_a   1.000
_cell.length_b   1.000
_cell.length_c   1.000
_cell.angle_alpha   90.00
_cell.angle_beta   90.00
_cell.angle_gamma   90.00
#
_symmetry.space_group_name_H-M   'P 1'
#
loop_
_entity.id
_entity.type
_entity.pdbx_description
1 polymer ?
#
loop_
_entity_poly.entity_id
_entity_poly.type
_entity_poly.pdbx_seq_one_letter_code
_entity_poly.pdbx_strand_id
1 'polypeptide(L)'
;MERADAASAARCARHALRRTALYAHEHGYDTISSSLGISRWKNMAQINDCGIRAASRYEGLQYWDYNWRKGGGASRMIEISKREQFYQQEYCGCVYSLRDANLHRRESGRERIRIGLLYYGQDAEAPQGD
;
A
#
# COMPACT_ATOMS: atom_id res chain seq x y z
N MET A 1 8.02 5.01 -16.04
CA MET A 1 8.03 5.20 -14.58
C MET A 1 9.34 4.62 -14.03
N GLU A 2 10.30 5.49 -13.74
CA GLU A 2 11.58 5.09 -13.16
C GLU A 2 11.34 4.41 -11.81
N ARG A 3 11.90 3.21 -11.64
CA ARG A 3 11.66 2.39 -10.45
C ARG A 3 12.34 3.08 -9.28
N ALA A 4 11.63 3.27 -8.17
CA ALA A 4 12.26 3.68 -6.93
C ALA A 4 13.37 2.67 -6.60
N ASP A 5 14.62 3.15 -6.54
CA ASP A 5 15.78 2.36 -6.17
C ASP A 5 15.53 1.60 -4.86
N ALA A 6 15.98 0.35 -4.80
CA ALA A 6 15.81 -0.54 -3.66
C ALA A 6 16.43 0.05 -2.39
N ALA A 7 17.53 0.82 -2.49
CA ALA A 7 18.14 1.47 -1.33
C ALA A 7 17.28 2.64 -0.83
N SER A 8 16.63 3.39 -1.73
CA SER A 8 15.71 4.48 -1.34
C SER A 8 14.45 3.96 -0.63
N ALA A 9 13.87 2.86 -1.10
CA ALA A 9 12.72 2.22 -0.45
C ALA A 9 13.05 1.73 0.97
N ALA A 10 14.24 1.18 1.18
CA ALA A 10 14.71 0.74 2.49
C ALA A 10 14.85 1.88 3.50
N ARG A 11 15.35 3.05 3.06
CA ARG A 11 15.50 4.23 3.93
C ARG A 11 14.15 4.74 4.44
N CYS A 12 13.17 4.88 3.55
CA CYS A 12 11.83 5.35 3.92
C CYS A 12 11.14 4.37 4.88
N ALA A 13 11.21 3.06 4.58
CA ALA A 13 10.62 2.03 5.44
C ALA A 13 11.26 2.03 6.83
N ARG A 14 12.59 2.14 6.91
CA ARG A 14 13.31 2.22 8.19
C ARG A 14 12.90 3.43 9.01
N HIS A 15 12.79 4.60 8.40
CA HIS A 15 12.35 5.81 9.09
C HIS A 15 10.93 5.65 9.66
N ALA A 16 9.98 5.24 8.82
CA ALA A 16 8.60 5.04 9.23
C ALA A 16 8.48 4.01 10.38
N LEU A 17 9.10 2.83 10.22
CA LEU A 17 9.00 1.75 11.20
C LEU A 17 9.68 2.08 12.53
N ARG A 18 10.76 2.87 12.53
CA ARG A 18 11.37 3.36 13.77
C ARG A 18 10.42 4.28 14.54
N ARG A 19 9.71 5.17 13.83
CA ARG A 19 8.73 6.05 14.48
C ARG A 19 7.53 5.26 15.00
N THR A 20 7.05 4.27 14.24
CA THR A 20 6.00 3.35 14.68
C THR A 20 6.41 2.56 15.92
N ALA A 21 7.63 2.02 15.97
CA ALA A 21 8.12 1.26 17.11
C ALA A 21 8.25 2.13 18.37
N LEU A 22 8.76 3.36 18.24
CA LEU A 22 8.81 4.31 19.34
C LEU A 22 7.41 4.62 19.87
N TYR A 23 6.47 4.93 18.98
CA TYR A 23 5.09 5.21 19.37
C TYR A 23 4.46 4.00 20.06
N ALA A 24 4.68 2.80 19.54
CA ALA A 24 4.16 1.57 20.12
C ALA A 24 4.64 1.38 21.56
N HIS A 25 5.95 1.55 21.79
CA HIS A 25 6.55 1.46 23.12
C HIS A 25 6.02 2.53 24.09
N GLU A 26 5.94 3.79 23.67
CA GLU A 26 5.44 4.91 24.50
C GLU A 26 3.98 4.72 24.93
N HIS A 27 3.20 3.94 24.20
CA HIS A 27 1.77 3.73 24.44
C HIS A 27 1.42 2.30 24.90
N GLY A 28 2.43 1.48 25.21
CA GLY A 28 2.22 0.14 25.78
C GLY A 28 1.67 -0.91 24.81
N TYR A 29 1.89 -0.75 23.50
CA TYR A 29 1.61 -1.80 22.52
C TYR A 29 2.75 -2.82 22.48
N ASP A 30 2.41 -4.11 22.35
CA ASP A 30 3.38 -5.22 22.30
C ASP A 30 3.77 -5.63 20.87
N THR A 31 3.02 -5.19 19.86
CA THR A 31 3.15 -5.69 18.49
C THR A 31 2.96 -4.57 17.47
N ILE A 32 3.83 -4.54 16.46
CA ILE A 32 3.70 -3.71 15.27
C ILE A 32 3.75 -4.55 14.00
N SER A 33 3.15 -4.08 12.92
CA SER A 33 3.24 -4.69 11.59
C SER A 33 3.22 -3.60 10.51
N SER A 34 3.30 -4.00 9.23
CA SER A 34 3.34 -3.04 8.13
C SER A 34 2.68 -3.55 6.86
N SER A 35 1.95 -2.65 6.19
CA SER A 35 1.43 -2.85 4.83
C SER A 35 2.46 -2.51 3.74
N LEU A 36 3.61 -1.92 4.09
CA LEU A 36 4.64 -1.49 3.13
C LEU A 36 5.20 -2.65 2.29
N GLY A 37 5.12 -3.87 2.83
CA GLY A 37 5.53 -5.10 2.18
C GLY A 37 4.50 -5.68 1.20
N ILE A 38 3.27 -5.17 1.08
CA ILE A 38 2.23 -5.85 0.27
C ILE A 38 2.47 -5.73 -1.24
N SER A 39 3.03 -4.62 -1.71
CA SER A 39 3.24 -4.38 -3.15
C SER A 39 4.23 -5.36 -3.78
N ARG A 40 3.83 -6.06 -4.86
CA ARG A 40 4.67 -7.05 -5.58
C ARG A 40 6.07 -6.56 -5.96
N TRP A 41 6.22 -5.25 -6.15
CA TRP A 41 7.48 -4.62 -6.57
C TRP A 41 8.43 -4.32 -5.41
N LYS A 42 7.99 -4.52 -4.16
CA LYS A 42 8.81 -4.30 -2.97
C LYS A 42 9.45 -5.61 -2.50
N ASN A 43 10.70 -5.51 -2.05
CA ASN A 43 11.41 -6.60 -1.40
C ASN A 43 10.88 -6.77 0.03
N MET A 44 10.04 -7.78 0.25
CA MET A 44 9.42 -8.06 1.54
C MET A 44 10.46 -8.31 2.64
N ALA A 45 11.50 -9.09 2.34
CA ALA A 45 12.54 -9.42 3.32
C ALA A 45 13.26 -8.17 3.84
N GLN A 46 13.53 -7.22 2.94
CA GLN A 46 14.14 -5.93 3.29
C GLN A 46 13.23 -5.08 4.20
N ILE A 47 11.92 -5.06 3.94
CA ILE A 47 10.95 -4.35 4.78
C ILE A 47 10.83 -5.01 6.15
N ASN A 48 10.76 -6.35 6.18
CA ASN A 48 10.68 -7.11 7.43
C ASN A 48 11.95 -6.93 8.29
N ASP A 49 13.15 -6.95 7.70
CA ASP A 49 14.40 -6.62 8.43
C ASP A 49 14.33 -5.22 9.05
N CYS A 50 13.80 -4.22 8.34
CA CYS A 50 13.61 -2.89 8.90
C CYS A 50 12.65 -2.88 10.10
N GLY A 51 11.56 -3.66 10.04
CA GLY A 51 10.56 -3.79 11.11
C GLY A 51 11.11 -4.50 12.33
N ILE A 52 11.77 -5.64 12.12
CA ILE A 52 12.43 -6.42 13.18
C ILE A 52 13.45 -5.56 13.92
N ARG A 53 14.35 -4.86 13.19
CA ARG A 53 15.35 -3.97 13.79
C ARG A 53 14.74 -2.75 14.48
N ALA A 54 13.54 -2.31 14.09
CA ALA A 54 12.85 -1.21 14.75
C ALA A 54 12.24 -1.67 16.07
N ALA A 55 11.55 -2.81 16.08
CA ALA A 55 10.95 -3.40 17.27
C ALA A 55 12.00 -3.84 18.30
N SER A 56 13.11 -4.44 17.86
CA SER A 56 14.19 -4.97 18.73
C SER A 56 14.90 -3.92 19.61
N ARG A 57 14.55 -2.63 19.46
CA ARG A 57 15.05 -1.53 20.30
C ARG A 57 14.29 -1.40 21.61
N TYR A 58 13.13 -2.04 21.72
CA TYR A 58 12.22 -1.92 22.84
C TYR A 58 11.89 -3.31 23.35
N GLU A 59 12.10 -3.55 24.64
CA GLU A 59 11.77 -4.81 25.28
C GLU A 59 10.25 -5.06 25.23
N GLY A 60 9.86 -6.31 24.96
CA GLY A 60 8.45 -6.69 24.85
C GLY A 60 7.76 -6.30 23.53
N LEU A 61 8.42 -5.55 22.64
CA LEU A 61 7.86 -5.15 21.35
C LEU A 61 8.28 -6.10 20.22
N GLN A 62 7.30 -6.63 19.50
CA GLN A 62 7.50 -7.56 18.39
C GLN A 62 7.08 -6.96 17.05
N TYR A 63 7.75 -7.40 15.98
CA TYR A 63 7.31 -7.10 14.62
C TYR A 63 6.65 -8.34 14.00
N TRP A 64 5.36 -8.24 13.71
CA TRP A 64 4.60 -9.31 13.06
C TRP A 64 4.81 -9.26 11.56
N ASP A 65 5.65 -10.17 11.06
CA ASP A 65 6.18 -10.19 9.70
C ASP A 65 5.34 -11.04 8.72
N TYR A 66 4.08 -11.31 9.08
CA TYR A 66 3.18 -12.19 8.34
C TYR A 66 3.03 -11.77 6.87
N ASN A 67 3.22 -12.75 5.99
CA ASN A 67 3.18 -12.52 4.56
C ASN A 67 1.75 -12.66 4.00
N TRP A 68 1.02 -11.55 4.01
CA TRP A 68 -0.34 -11.45 3.46
C TRP A 68 -0.45 -11.70 1.94
N ARG A 69 0.67 -11.84 1.21
CA ARG A 69 0.64 -12.25 -0.21
C ARG A 69 0.43 -13.75 -0.39
N LYS A 70 0.71 -14.56 0.64
CA LYS A 70 0.61 -16.02 0.62
C LYS A 70 -0.71 -16.47 1.27
N GLY A 71 -1.01 -17.78 1.18
CA GLY A 71 -2.15 -18.38 1.87
C GLY A 71 -3.52 -17.85 1.44
N GLY A 72 -3.65 -17.34 0.21
CA GLY A 72 -4.90 -16.76 -0.30
C GLY A 72 -5.19 -15.33 0.16
N GLY A 73 -4.27 -14.66 0.85
CA GLY A 73 -4.49 -13.30 1.36
C GLY A 73 -4.79 -12.27 0.26
N ALA A 74 -4.20 -12.41 -0.93
CA ALA A 74 -4.52 -11.56 -2.08
C ALA A 74 -5.98 -11.74 -2.55
N SER A 75 -6.47 -12.98 -2.62
CA SER A 75 -7.86 -13.27 -2.98
C SER A 75 -8.81 -12.73 -1.91
N ARG A 76 -8.46 -12.90 -0.63
CA ARG A 76 -9.23 -12.37 0.50
C ARG A 76 -9.31 -10.84 0.47
N MET A 77 -8.23 -10.15 0.10
CA MET A 77 -8.21 -8.71 -0.07
C MET A 77 -9.21 -8.27 -1.15
N ILE A 78 -9.26 -8.97 -2.30
CA ILE A 78 -10.22 -8.66 -3.37
C ILE A 78 -11.67 -8.94 -2.92
N GLU A 79 -11.91 -10.04 -2.23
CA GLU A 79 -13.22 -10.38 -1.67
C GLU A 79 -13.72 -9.29 -0.71
N ILE A 80 -12.88 -8.89 0.24
CA ILE A 80 -13.20 -7.80 1.18
C ILE A 80 -13.42 -6.49 0.42
N SER A 81 -12.56 -6.16 -0.55
CA SER A 81 -12.69 -4.92 -1.30
C SER A 81 -14.01 -4.83 -2.07
N LYS A 82 -14.48 -5.94 -2.66
CA LYS A 82 -15.80 -6.02 -3.31
C LYS A 82 -16.95 -5.92 -2.31
N ARG A 83 -16.84 -6.62 -1.17
CA ARG A 83 -17.86 -6.60 -0.12
C ARG A 83 -18.05 -5.21 0.48
N GLU A 84 -16.95 -4.54 0.79
CA GLU A 84 -16.94 -3.20 1.40
C GLU A 84 -17.08 -2.07 0.37
N GLN A 85 -17.16 -2.41 -0.93
CA GLN A 85 -17.25 -1.46 -2.04
C GLN A 85 -16.20 -0.35 -1.91
N PHE A 86 -14.92 -0.73 -1.83
CA PHE A 86 -13.85 0.26 -1.75
C PHE A 86 -13.64 0.97 -3.08
N TYR A 87 -13.28 2.26 -3.01
CA TYR A 87 -12.86 3.02 -4.18
C TYR A 87 -11.60 2.40 -4.78
N GLN A 88 -11.67 2.01 -6.05
CA GLN A 88 -10.54 1.44 -6.75
C GLN A 88 -9.68 2.56 -7.32
N GLN A 89 -8.80 3.09 -6.48
CA GLN A 89 -7.90 4.16 -6.86
C GLN A 89 -6.82 3.67 -7.84
N GLU A 90 -6.68 4.37 -8.97
CA GLU A 90 -5.77 3.99 -10.05
C GLU A 90 -4.47 4.80 -10.08
N TYR A 91 -4.19 5.53 -9.00
CA TYR A 91 -3.02 6.39 -8.81
C TYR A 91 -2.63 6.40 -7.33
N CYS A 92 -1.43 6.86 -6.98
CA CYS A 92 -0.95 6.74 -5.59
C CYS A 92 -1.53 7.76 -4.58
N GLY A 93 -2.50 8.58 -4.99
CA GLY A 93 -3.06 9.66 -4.17
C GLY A 93 -2.42 11.04 -4.36
N CYS A 94 -1.30 11.15 -5.10
CA CYS A 94 -0.69 12.45 -5.38
C CYS A 94 -1.05 13.01 -6.76
N VAL A 95 -1.00 14.33 -6.90
CA VAL A 95 -1.30 15.05 -8.15
C VAL A 95 -0.40 14.63 -9.31
N TYR A 96 0.87 14.33 -9.04
CA TYR A 96 1.83 13.89 -10.05
C TYR A 96 1.48 12.52 -10.62
N SER A 97 1.16 11.55 -9.75
CA SER A 97 0.73 10.21 -10.19
C SER A 97 -0.61 10.26 -10.93
N LEU A 98 -1.54 11.15 -10.52
CA LEU A 98 -2.80 11.35 -11.23
C LEU A 98 -2.56 11.92 -12.64
N ARG A 99 -1.70 12.94 -12.76
CA ARG A 99 -1.31 13.53 -14.04
C ARG A 99 -0.70 12.48 -14.96
N ASP A 100 0.31 11.76 -14.49
CA ASP A 100 1.05 10.80 -15.30
C ASP A 100 0.16 9.60 -15.71
N ALA A 101 -0.71 9.13 -14.81
CA ALA A 101 -1.70 8.10 -15.14
C ALA A 101 -2.70 8.59 -16.21
N ASN A 102 -3.13 9.85 -16.14
CA ASN A 102 -4.03 10.44 -17.15
C ASN A 102 -3.34 10.71 -18.49
N LEU A 103 -2.05 11.05 -18.50
CA LEU A 103 -1.26 11.17 -19.73
C LEU A 103 -1.19 9.81 -20.44
N HIS A 104 -0.82 8.75 -19.70
CA HIS A 104 -0.75 7.40 -20.25
C HIS A 104 -2.10 6.90 -20.77
N ARG A 105 -3.20 7.19 -20.06
CA ARG A 105 -4.56 6.86 -20.51
C ARG A 105 -4.88 7.51 -21.85
N ARG A 106 -4.60 8.81 -22.00
CA ARG A 106 -4.82 9.54 -23.26
C ARG A 106 -4.02 8.93 -24.42
N GLU A 107 -2.76 8.56 -24.18
CA GLU A 107 -1.92 7.88 -25.18
C GLU A 107 -2.49 6.52 -25.57
N SER A 108 -3.11 5.80 -24.62
CA SER A 108 -3.77 4.51 -24.84
C SER A 108 -5.22 4.60 -25.35
N GLY A 109 -5.72 5.81 -25.65
CA GLY A 109 -7.12 6.03 -26.07
C GLY A 109 -8.18 5.79 -24.98
N ARG A 110 -7.79 5.80 -23.71
CA ARG A 110 -8.68 5.64 -22.54
C ARG A 110 -9.06 7.00 -21.97
N GLU A 111 -10.27 7.09 -21.40
CA GLU A 111 -10.70 8.28 -20.67
C GLU A 111 -9.85 8.56 -19.43
N ARG A 112 -9.85 9.83 -19.01
CA ARG A 112 -9.19 10.27 -17.78
C ARG A 112 -9.86 9.64 -16.56
N ILE A 113 -9.05 9.40 -15.53
CA ILE A 113 -9.53 8.98 -14.21
C ILE A 113 -10.51 10.04 -13.69
N ARG A 114 -11.72 9.59 -13.38
CA ARG A 114 -12.72 10.35 -12.63
C ARG A 114 -12.73 9.81 -11.19
N ILE A 115 -12.40 10.68 -10.24
CA ILE A 115 -12.34 10.32 -8.83
C ILE A 115 -13.76 10.02 -8.32
N GLY A 116 -13.92 8.95 -7.54
CA GLY A 116 -15.22 8.58 -6.98
C GLY A 116 -16.19 7.93 -7.96
N LEU A 117 -15.71 7.35 -9.07
CA LEU A 117 -16.57 6.56 -9.98
C LEU A 117 -16.30 5.05 -9.92
N LEU A 118 -15.03 4.64 -9.88
CA LEU A 118 -14.69 3.22 -9.94
C LEU A 118 -14.65 2.62 -8.54
N TYR A 119 -15.59 1.73 -8.22
CA TYR A 119 -15.65 1.01 -6.95
C TYR A 119 -15.59 -0.50 -7.16
N TYR A 120 -14.93 -1.22 -6.26
CA TYR A 120 -14.91 -2.68 -6.31
C TYR A 120 -16.33 -3.25 -6.14
N GLY A 121 -16.70 -4.21 -6.99
CA GLY A 121 -17.98 -4.90 -6.89
C GLY A 121 -19.18 -4.13 -7.46
N GLN A 122 -18.96 -2.92 -7.98
CA GLN A 122 -19.91 -2.21 -8.82
C GLN A 122 -19.35 -2.21 -10.24
N ASP A 123 -20.17 -2.58 -11.22
CA ASP A 123 -19.83 -2.23 -12.60
C ASP A 123 -19.84 -0.70 -12.67
N ALA A 124 -18.76 -0.11 -13.16
CA ALA A 124 -18.75 1.33 -13.40
C ALA A 124 -19.82 1.61 -14.44
N GLU A 125 -21.02 1.99 -14.01
CA GLU A 125 -22.03 2.54 -14.90
C GLU A 125 -21.34 3.72 -15.58
N ALA A 126 -21.13 3.56 -16.90
CA ALA A 126 -20.60 4.63 -17.70
C ALA A 126 -21.48 5.86 -17.43
N PRO A 127 -20.90 7.01 -17.08
CA PRO A 127 -21.68 8.21 -16.88
C PRO A 127 -22.51 8.41 -18.15
N GLN A 128 -23.84 8.29 -18.02
CA GLN A 128 -24.77 8.58 -19.09
C GLN A 128 -24.53 10.03 -19.47
N GLY A 129 -24.05 10.22 -20.70
CA GLY A 129 -23.72 11.54 -21.20
C GLY A 129 -24.96 12.42 -21.26
N ASP A 130 -24.83 13.61 -20.67
CA ASP A 130 -25.60 14.82 -20.97
C ASP A 130 -25.05 15.49 -22.24
#